data_AF-A0A1C5PHA2-F1
#
_entry.id   AF-A0A1C5PHA2-F1
#
_cell.length_a   1.000
_cell.length_b   1.000
_cell.length_c   1.000
_cell.angle_alpha   90.00
_cell.angle_beta   90.00
_cell.angle_gamma   90.00
#
_symmetry.space_group_name_H-M   'P 1'
#
loop_
_entity.id
_entity.type
_entity.pdbx_description
1 polymer ?
#
loop_
_entity_poly.entity_id
_entity_poly.type
_entity_poly.pdbx_seq_one_letter_code
_entity_poly.pdbx_strand_id
1 'polypeptide(L)'
;MDKKEAIKELKFEKNISAGVIEQLGITKALREIVAIQQKKRTQTYDTAIEALEKQIPIKMKDMRVVNDFSGRYYTCIGTCPICGEENIYRNSNYCHKCGQALDWEEVNNNEL
;
A
#
# COMPACT_ATOMS: atom_id res chain seq x y z
N MET A 1 15.28 -7.64 5.67
CA MET A 1 14.37 -8.13 4.62
C MET A 1 13.89 -6.94 3.83
N ASP A 2 14.02 -7.01 2.51
CA ASP A 2 13.42 -6.03 1.61
C ASP A 2 11.88 -6.16 1.64
N LYS A 3 11.14 -5.05 1.78
CA LYS A 3 9.67 -5.10 1.90
C LYS A 3 9.02 -5.69 0.64
N LYS A 4 9.62 -5.46 -0.54
CA LYS A 4 9.09 -6.01 -1.81
C LYS A 4 9.35 -7.50 -1.91
N GLU A 5 10.49 -7.98 -1.44
CA GLU A 5 10.80 -9.41 -1.30
C GLU A 5 9.80 -10.13 -0.38
N ALA A 6 9.54 -9.57 0.82
CA ALA A 6 8.54 -10.12 1.74
C ALA A 6 7.13 -10.17 1.12
N ILE A 7 6.72 -9.12 0.39
CA ILE A 7 5.43 -9.12 -0.33
C ILE A 7 5.38 -10.22 -1.40
N LYS A 8 6.48 -10.46 -2.14
CA LYS A 8 6.55 -11.54 -3.14
C LYS A 8 6.38 -12.91 -2.49
N GLU A 9 7.05 -13.16 -1.38
CA GLU A 9 6.93 -14.42 -0.62
C GLU A 9 5.50 -14.64 -0.13
N LEU A 10 4.88 -13.62 0.50
CA LEU A 10 3.51 -13.72 0.98
C LEU A 10 2.51 -13.96 -0.16
N LYS A 11 2.70 -13.33 -1.33
CA LYS A 11 1.89 -13.58 -2.53
C LYS A 11 2.06 -15.02 -3.04
N PHE A 12 3.26 -15.57 -2.99
CA PHE A 12 3.54 -16.96 -3.37
C PHE A 12 2.87 -17.97 -2.43
N GLU A 13 3.01 -17.79 -1.11
CA GLU A 13 2.38 -18.66 -0.10
C GLU A 13 0.85 -18.64 -0.19
N LYS A 14 0.27 -17.45 -0.39
CA LYS A 14 -1.17 -17.28 -0.61
C LYS A 14 -1.65 -18.12 -1.80
N ASN A 15 -0.91 -18.12 -2.91
CA ASN A 15 -1.25 -18.88 -4.11
C ASN A 15 -1.14 -20.41 -3.91
N ILE A 16 -0.14 -20.90 -3.16
CA ILE A 16 -0.03 -22.33 -2.83
C ILE A 16 -1.25 -22.78 -2.03
N SER A 17 -1.66 -21.99 -1.03
CA SER A 17 -2.83 -22.35 -0.22
C SER A 17 -4.11 -22.50 -1.03
N ALA A 18 -4.25 -21.76 -2.15
CA ALA A 18 -5.39 -21.88 -3.05
C ALA A 18 -5.51 -23.27 -3.73
N GLY A 19 -4.39 -23.89 -4.09
CA GLY A 19 -4.34 -25.11 -4.92
C GLY A 19 -4.45 -26.45 -4.17
N VAL A 20 -4.30 -26.48 -2.84
CA VAL A 20 -4.20 -27.75 -2.08
C VAL A 20 -5.56 -28.45 -1.86
N ILE A 21 -6.70 -27.79 -2.12
CA ILE A 21 -8.02 -28.38 -1.87
C ILE A 21 -8.41 -29.45 -2.91
N GLU A 22 -7.89 -29.38 -4.13
CA GLU A 22 -8.37 -30.21 -5.24
C GLU A 22 -7.94 -31.69 -5.14
N GLN A 23 -6.92 -32.00 -4.33
CA GLN A 23 -6.31 -33.33 -4.30
C GLN A 23 -6.75 -34.23 -3.14
N LEU A 24 -7.57 -33.75 -2.21
CA LEU A 24 -7.88 -34.51 -1.01
C LEU A 24 -9.27 -35.13 -1.10
N GLY A 25 -9.32 -36.47 -1.18
CA GLY A 25 -10.52 -37.31 -1.11
C GLY A 25 -11.20 -37.23 0.25
N ILE A 26 -11.76 -36.08 0.57
CA ILE A 26 -12.27 -35.74 1.89
C ILE A 26 -13.81 -35.75 1.91
N THR A 27 -14.39 -36.19 3.03
CA THR A 27 -15.82 -36.09 3.36
C THR A 27 -16.32 -34.64 3.32
N LYS A 28 -17.61 -34.44 3.02
CA LYS A 28 -18.23 -33.11 2.84
C LYS A 28 -17.93 -32.14 4.00
N ALA A 29 -18.06 -32.59 5.24
CA ALA A 29 -17.84 -31.78 6.44
C ALA A 29 -16.41 -31.24 6.56
N LEU A 30 -15.41 -32.05 6.25
CA LEU A 30 -14.02 -31.62 6.29
C LEU A 30 -13.67 -30.67 5.14
N ARG A 31 -14.31 -30.79 3.96
CA ARG A 31 -14.16 -29.78 2.88
C ARG A 31 -14.62 -28.40 3.33
N GLU A 32 -15.75 -28.33 4.03
CA GLU A 32 -16.29 -27.08 4.58
C GLU A 32 -15.32 -26.46 5.61
N ILE A 33 -14.75 -27.27 6.50
CA ILE A 33 -13.75 -26.82 7.49
C ILE A 33 -12.49 -26.28 6.80
N VAL A 34 -11.97 -27.01 5.81
CA VAL A 34 -10.78 -26.59 5.04
C VAL A 34 -11.06 -25.28 4.29
N ALA A 35 -12.23 -25.13 3.68
CA ALA A 35 -12.63 -23.90 2.99
C ALA A 35 -12.70 -22.69 3.95
N ILE A 36 -13.25 -22.88 5.15
CA ILE A 36 -13.29 -21.82 6.18
C ILE A 36 -11.87 -21.42 6.60
N GLN A 37 -11.01 -22.39 6.87
CA GLN A 37 -9.62 -22.14 7.28
C GLN A 37 -8.82 -21.43 6.19
N GLN A 38 -9.04 -21.81 4.93
CA GLN A 38 -8.40 -21.18 3.78
C GLN A 38 -8.86 -19.74 3.60
N LYS A 39 -10.18 -19.48 3.69
CA LYS A 39 -10.71 -18.12 3.64
C LYS A 39 -10.08 -17.21 4.69
N LYS A 40 -9.99 -17.68 5.95
CA LYS A 40 -9.32 -16.92 7.02
C LYS A 40 -7.85 -16.65 6.70
N ARG A 41 -7.12 -17.66 6.23
CA ARG A 41 -5.71 -17.53 5.88
C ARG A 41 -5.48 -16.52 4.75
N THR A 42 -6.30 -16.59 3.69
CA THR A 42 -6.27 -15.63 2.58
C THR A 42 -6.48 -14.20 3.08
N GLN A 43 -7.45 -13.98 3.96
CA GLN A 43 -7.69 -12.66 4.58
C GLN A 43 -6.48 -12.17 5.38
N THR A 44 -5.85 -13.04 6.16
CA THR A 44 -4.62 -12.69 6.90
C THR A 44 -3.50 -12.25 5.97
N TYR A 45 -3.27 -13.00 4.87
CA TYR A 45 -2.28 -12.62 3.86
C TYR A 45 -2.63 -11.29 3.20
N ASP A 46 -3.90 -11.06 2.86
CA ASP A 46 -4.35 -9.81 2.24
C ASP A 46 -4.08 -8.61 3.14
N THR A 47 -4.42 -8.72 4.44
CA THR A 47 -4.15 -7.65 5.41
C THR A 47 -2.65 -7.39 5.58
N ALA A 48 -1.83 -8.45 5.65
CA ALA A 48 -0.38 -8.31 5.79
C ALA A 48 0.25 -7.67 4.54
N ILE A 49 -0.17 -8.09 3.34
CA ILE A 49 0.29 -7.53 2.07
C ILE A 49 -0.10 -6.06 1.97
N GLU A 50 -1.37 -5.71 2.25
CA GLU A 50 -1.83 -4.31 2.19
C GLU A 50 -1.03 -3.41 3.15
N ALA A 51 -0.79 -3.88 4.38
CA ALA A 51 -0.01 -3.13 5.36
C ALA A 51 1.44 -2.90 4.91
N LEU A 52 2.07 -3.91 4.29
CA LEU A 52 3.43 -3.79 3.75
C LEU A 52 3.48 -2.89 2.51
N GLU A 53 2.50 -2.98 1.61
CA GLU A 53 2.38 -2.13 0.43
C GLU A 53 2.24 -0.65 0.83
N LYS A 54 1.42 -0.35 1.85
CA LYS A 54 1.29 1.02 2.39
C LYS A 54 2.57 1.61 2.96
N GLN A 55 3.52 0.77 3.37
CA GLN A 55 4.80 1.22 3.89
C GLN A 55 5.86 1.47 2.81
N ILE A 56 5.59 1.13 1.55
CA ILE A 56 6.48 1.45 0.43
C ILE A 56 6.09 2.83 -0.08
N PRO A 57 6.98 3.84 -0.03
CA PRO A 57 6.67 5.17 -0.54
C PRO A 57 6.26 5.13 -2.01
N ILE A 58 5.19 5.85 -2.34
CA ILE A 58 4.71 6.03 -3.72
C ILE A 58 4.81 7.50 -4.08
N LYS A 59 5.30 7.78 -5.29
CA LYS A 59 5.42 9.13 -5.84
C LYS A 59 4.10 9.88 -5.77
N MET A 60 4.16 11.08 -5.21
CA MET A 60 3.02 11.98 -5.10
C MET A 60 2.53 12.48 -6.47
N LYS A 61 1.21 12.71 -6.61
CA LYS A 61 0.60 13.30 -7.80
C LYS A 61 0.33 14.79 -7.61
N ASP A 62 0.19 15.51 -8.72
CA ASP A 62 -0.29 16.90 -8.78
C ASP A 62 0.43 17.85 -7.81
N MET A 63 1.75 17.66 -7.70
CA MET A 63 2.58 18.46 -6.82
C MET A 63 2.63 19.90 -7.31
N ARG A 64 2.40 20.85 -6.40
CA ARG A 64 2.52 22.28 -6.67
C ARG A 64 3.20 23.00 -5.52
N VAL A 65 3.97 24.02 -5.85
CA VAL A 65 4.59 24.92 -4.89
C VAL A 65 3.53 25.87 -4.33
N VAL A 66 3.62 26.11 -3.03
CA VAL A 66 2.86 27.14 -2.32
C VAL A 66 3.88 28.16 -1.84
N ASN A 67 3.66 29.42 -2.21
CA ASN A 67 4.48 30.55 -1.78
C ASN A 67 3.83 31.26 -0.59
N ASP A 68 4.64 31.95 0.20
CA ASP A 68 4.17 32.86 1.23
C ASP A 68 3.59 34.16 0.63
N PHE A 69 3.08 35.05 1.48
CA PHE A 69 2.52 36.34 1.05
C PHE A 69 3.54 37.27 0.37
N SER A 70 4.84 37.01 0.53
CA SER A 70 5.93 37.76 -0.09
C SER A 70 6.40 37.12 -1.41
N GLY A 71 5.74 36.04 -1.86
CA GLY A 71 6.11 35.30 -3.06
C GLY A 71 7.31 34.37 -2.88
N ARG A 72 7.79 34.14 -1.65
CA ARG A 72 8.90 33.21 -1.37
C ARG A 72 8.38 31.80 -1.18
N TYR A 73 9.19 30.81 -1.52
CA TYR A 73 8.86 29.40 -1.30
C TYR A 73 8.45 29.16 0.17
N TYR A 74 7.26 28.59 0.37
CA TYR A 74 6.76 28.20 1.68
C TYR A 74 6.74 26.67 1.83
N THR A 75 6.08 25.95 0.90
CA THR A 75 5.98 24.50 0.93
C THR A 75 5.55 23.92 -0.42
N CYS A 76 5.47 22.60 -0.54
CA CYS A 76 4.75 21.93 -1.62
C CYS A 76 3.51 21.24 -1.06
N ILE A 77 2.46 21.19 -1.87
CA ILE A 77 1.30 20.34 -1.63
C ILE A 77 1.08 19.40 -2.80
N GLY A 78 0.38 18.29 -2.58
CA GLY A 78 0.05 17.33 -3.63
C GLY A 78 -1.17 16.47 -3.30
N THR A 79 -1.45 15.53 -4.19
CA THR A 79 -2.60 14.62 -4.13
C THR A 79 -2.16 13.17 -3.92
N CYS A 80 -2.77 12.49 -2.95
CA CYS A 80 -2.48 11.10 -2.65
C CYS A 80 -2.76 10.20 -3.86
N PRO A 81 -1.79 9.42 -4.35
CA PRO A 81 -1.95 8.60 -5.54
C PRO A 81 -2.94 7.43 -5.38
N ILE A 82 -3.26 7.05 -4.14
CA ILE A 82 -4.11 5.90 -3.80
C ILE A 82 -5.55 6.29 -3.54
N CYS A 83 -5.81 7.25 -2.65
CA CYS A 83 -7.18 7.61 -2.24
C CYS A 83 -7.67 8.96 -2.79
N GLY A 84 -6.84 9.69 -3.55
CA GLY A 84 -7.20 10.98 -4.14
C GLY A 84 -7.31 12.12 -3.15
N GLU A 85 -6.78 11.97 -1.93
CA GLU A 85 -6.80 13.06 -0.95
C GLU A 85 -5.88 14.21 -1.39
N GLU A 86 -6.45 15.40 -1.54
CA GLU A 86 -5.76 16.59 -2.01
C GLU A 86 -5.12 17.39 -0.87
N ASN A 87 -4.31 18.40 -1.23
CA ASN A 87 -3.75 19.38 -0.29
C ASN A 87 -2.95 18.77 0.87
N ILE A 88 -2.34 17.60 0.64
CA ILE A 88 -1.39 17.02 1.59
C ILE A 88 -0.12 17.87 1.51
N TYR A 89 0.46 18.21 2.65
CA TYR A 89 1.67 19.04 2.74
C TYR A 89 2.94 18.18 2.70
N ARG A 90 4.02 18.72 2.12
CA ARG A 90 5.34 18.07 2.02
C ARG A 90 5.90 17.56 3.35
N ASN A 91 5.51 18.16 4.48
CA ASN A 91 5.92 17.70 5.82
C ASN A 91 5.24 16.38 6.25
N SER A 92 4.28 15.87 5.48
CA SER A 92 3.56 14.64 5.77
C SER A 92 4.18 13.46 5.00
N ASN A 93 4.84 12.55 5.72
CA ASN A 93 5.42 11.33 5.13
C ASN A 93 4.36 10.28 4.75
N TYR A 94 3.13 10.43 5.24
CA TYR A 94 2.03 9.50 5.01
C TYR A 94 0.75 10.27 4.68
N CYS A 95 -0.12 9.68 3.87
CA CYS A 95 -1.47 10.17 3.67
C CYS A 95 -2.28 9.97 4.96
N HIS A 96 -2.78 11.06 5.55
CA HIS A 96 -3.57 11.03 6.77
C HIS A 96 -4.91 10.27 6.64
N LYS A 97 -5.41 10.08 5.40
CA LYS A 97 -6.68 9.39 5.13
C LYS A 97 -6.52 7.88 4.95
N CYS A 98 -5.53 7.43 4.19
CA CYS A 98 -5.38 6.00 3.85
C CYS A 98 -4.13 5.33 4.44
N GLY A 99 -3.21 6.10 5.02
CA GLY A 99 -1.97 5.60 5.63
C GLY A 99 -0.85 5.27 4.65
N GLN A 100 -1.02 5.53 3.35
CA GLN A 100 0.01 5.30 2.33
C GLN A 100 1.25 6.18 2.58
N ALA A 101 2.43 5.59 2.61
CA ALA A 101 3.71 6.28 2.60
C ALA A 101 3.88 7.06 1.29
N LEU A 102 4.32 8.31 1.39
CA LEU A 102 4.41 9.24 0.27
C LEU A 102 5.88 9.52 -0.05
N ASP A 103 6.22 9.44 -1.34
CA ASP A 103 7.48 9.93 -1.87
C ASP A 103 7.25 11.29 -2.53
N TRP A 104 7.86 12.31 -1.95
CA TRP A 104 7.71 13.69 -2.40
C TRP A 104 8.67 14.07 -3.53
N GLU A 105 9.64 13.20 -3.86
CA GLU A 105 10.80 13.47 -4.70
C GLU A 105 11.48 14.84 -4.39
N GLU A 106 12.67 15.09 -4.95
CA GLU A 106 13.18 16.45 -4.99
C GLU A 106 12.37 17.22 -6.04
N VAL A 107 11.44 18.06 -5.60
CA VAL A 107 10.95 19.12 -6.49
C VAL A 107 12.15 20.02 -6.70
N ASN A 108 12.78 19.91 -7.88
CA ASN A 108 13.95 20.70 -8.25
C ASN A 108 13.65 22.18 -8.00
N ASN A 109 14.39 22.77 -7.06
CA ASN A 109 14.33 24.20 -6.75
C ASN A 109 14.78 25.11 -7.91
N ASN A 110 15.08 24.54 -9.09
CA ASN A 110 15.56 25.25 -10.27
C ASN A 110 14.44 25.69 -11.24
N GLU A 111 13.17 25.42 -10.91
CA GLU A 111 12.00 26.02 -11.58
C GLU A 111 11.32 27.08 -10.69
N LEU A 112 12.08 27.70 -9.76
CA LEU A 112 11.69 28.87 -8.97
C LEU A 112 12.15 30.17 -9.63
#